data_AF-B5RRV0-F1
#
_entry.id   AF-B5RRV0-F1
#
_cell.length_a   1.000
_cell.length_b   1.000
_cell.length_c   1.000
_cell.angle_alpha   90.00
_cell.angle_beta   90.00
_cell.angle_gamma   90.00
#
_symmetry.space_group_name_H-M   'P 1'
#
loop_
_entity.id
_entity.type
_entity.pdbx_description
1 polymer ?
#
loop_
_entity_poly.entity_id
_entity_poly.type
_entity_poly.pdbx_seq_one_letter_code
_entity_poly.pdbx_strand_id
1 'polypeptide(L)'
;MKFICMVMSITFGVLLFTGCDAKGPSGRMGLAGSDGVDGKPGKAGRGDLAILYMNFFNLYRSYTANREKFDSEVNNFDAEAFFSHSVFKDEFSGSNVEQRNDFYASLKYNIEDIKVVEKVVEILVDNKDEIIRSNALHVLNVLVDSARHVKLVLSALEPSLDVLNEIDDVEGISDLNVMLMMMWMGREKIIDDIRLLFSMLKGYIDVGNPSMRNIMNSLNVIITSSGNIYKQVNLGVDSLFSLKEAILNKIKNLKRRV
;
A
#
# COMPACT_ATOMS: atom_id res chain seq x y z
N MET A 1 50.70 39.53 8.72
CA MET A 1 50.52 39.65 7.26
C MET A 1 50.48 38.24 6.67
N LYS A 2 49.47 37.95 5.85
CA LYS A 2 49.25 36.65 5.19
C LYS A 2 50.33 36.40 4.12
N PHE A 3 50.79 35.15 3.95
CA PHE A 3 50.44 34.27 2.81
C PHE A 3 51.42 33.09 2.63
N ILE A 4 50.82 31.91 2.37
CA ILE A 4 51.36 30.69 1.71
C ILE A 4 52.09 29.66 2.59
N CYS A 5 51.35 28.60 2.98
CA CYS A 5 51.83 27.23 3.18
C CYS A 5 50.66 26.24 3.20
N MET A 6 50.54 25.39 2.17
CA MET A 6 49.79 24.11 2.15
C MET A 6 50.16 23.39 0.84
N VAL A 7 51.25 22.62 0.76
CA VAL A 7 51.50 21.24 1.24
C VAL A 7 50.68 20.16 0.51
N MET A 8 51.40 19.56 -0.46
CA MET A 8 51.54 18.15 -0.82
C MET A 8 50.30 17.26 -0.98
N SER A 9 50.05 16.90 -2.24
CA SER A 9 49.31 15.72 -2.67
C SER A 9 50.26 14.68 -3.28
N ILE A 10 50.14 13.44 -2.76
CA ILE A 10 50.19 12.16 -3.48
C ILE A 10 51.55 11.77 -4.10
N THR A 11 52.31 10.96 -3.37
CA THR A 11 53.18 9.91 -3.95
C THR A 11 53.28 8.74 -2.97
N PHE A 12 52.48 7.70 -3.20
CA PHE A 12 52.65 6.40 -2.56
C PHE A 12 52.47 5.34 -3.63
N GLY A 13 53.56 4.66 -3.98
CA GLY A 13 53.55 3.65 -5.02
C GLY A 13 54.84 2.86 -5.05
N VAL A 14 54.71 1.56 -4.75
CA VAL A 14 55.59 0.45 -5.13
C VAL A 14 56.71 0.11 -4.14
N LEU A 15 56.34 -0.73 -3.16
CA LEU A 15 57.22 -1.70 -2.50
C LEU A 15 56.84 -3.12 -2.98
N LEU A 16 57.80 -3.74 -3.68
CA LEU A 16 58.26 -5.14 -3.60
C LEU A 16 57.21 -6.25 -3.36
N PHE A 17 56.94 -7.04 -4.41
CA PHE A 17 56.69 -8.48 -4.29
C PHE A 17 57.44 -9.25 -5.39
N THR A 18 58.45 -10.00 -4.96
CA THR A 18 59.18 -10.99 -5.73
C THR A 18 58.46 -12.34 -5.69
N GLY A 19 58.29 -12.96 -6.86
CA GLY A 19 58.52 -14.40 -7.07
C GLY A 19 57.39 -15.39 -6.78
N CYS A 20 56.75 -15.87 -7.85
CA CYS A 20 56.36 -17.28 -8.04
C CYS A 20 56.05 -17.53 -9.53
N ASP A 21 57.08 -17.83 -10.31
CA ASP A 21 56.95 -18.43 -11.64
C ASP A 21 56.68 -19.93 -11.48
N ALA A 22 55.42 -20.33 -11.64
CA ALA A 22 55.03 -21.72 -11.91
C ALA A 22 53.72 -21.75 -12.69
N LYS A 23 53.77 -21.47 -14.00
CA LYS A 23 52.68 -21.82 -14.91
C LYS A 23 52.73 -23.32 -15.18
N GLY A 24 51.89 -24.09 -14.49
CA GLY A 24 51.57 -25.46 -14.90
C GLY A 24 50.92 -25.46 -16.30
N PRO A 25 51.02 -26.57 -17.05
CA PRO A 25 50.39 -26.66 -18.36
C PRO A 25 48.89 -26.41 -18.25
N SER A 26 48.37 -25.50 -19.08
CA SER A 26 46.93 -25.29 -19.21
C SER A 26 46.27 -26.60 -19.65
N GLY A 27 45.34 -27.12 -18.85
CA GLY A 27 44.51 -28.25 -19.24
C GLY A 27 43.74 -27.94 -20.52
N ARG A 28 43.40 -28.97 -21.31
CA ARG A 28 42.56 -28.80 -22.51
C ARG A 28 41.27 -28.09 -22.11
N MET A 29 41.00 -26.92 -22.70
CA MET A 29 39.66 -26.33 -22.64
C MET A 29 38.68 -27.35 -23.18
N GLY A 30 37.64 -27.66 -22.39
CA GLY A 30 36.52 -28.46 -22.87
C GLY A 30 35.89 -27.78 -24.09
N LEU A 31 35.34 -28.58 -25.01
CA LEU A 31 34.55 -28.06 -26.13
C LEU A 31 33.48 -27.11 -25.58
N ALA A 32 33.26 -25.98 -26.26
CA ALA A 32 32.14 -25.12 -25.98
C ALA A 32 30.86 -25.98 -26.00
N GLY A 33 30.08 -25.91 -24.92
CA GLY A 33 28.76 -26.53 -24.91
C GLY A 33 27.96 -25.99 -26.08
N SER A 34 27.16 -26.84 -26.72
CA SER A 34 26.22 -26.38 -27.75
C SER A 34 25.40 -25.24 -27.20
N ASP A 35 25.19 -24.19 -28.00
CA ASP A 35 24.22 -23.15 -27.68
C ASP A 35 22.91 -23.83 -27.29
N GLY A 36 22.36 -23.44 -26.13
CA GLY A 36 21.08 -23.96 -25.69
C GLY A 36 20.04 -23.71 -26.78
N VAL A 37 19.18 -24.69 -27.03
CA VAL A 37 18.06 -24.51 -27.97
C VAL A 37 17.25 -23.32 -27.49
N ASP A 38 17.11 -22.30 -28.34
CA ASP A 38 16.23 -21.17 -28.07
C ASP A 38 14.86 -21.70 -27.67
N GLY A 39 14.39 -21.29 -26.49
CA GLY A 39 13.04 -21.59 -26.05
C GLY A 39 12.04 -21.13 -27.12
N LYS A 40 10.89 -21.81 -27.22
CA LYS A 40 9.80 -21.36 -28.09
C LYS A 40 9.57 -19.86 -27.88
N PRO A 41 9.44 -19.04 -28.94
CA PRO A 41 9.11 -17.64 -28.77
C PRO A 41 7.83 -17.56 -27.93
N GLY A 42 7.88 -16.88 -26.78
CA GLY A 42 6.66 -16.40 -26.15
C GLY A 42 5.91 -15.49 -27.13
N LYS A 43 4.65 -15.13 -26.88
CA LYS A 43 3.96 -14.05 -27.63
C LYS A 43 4.83 -12.77 -27.49
N ALA A 44 5.80 -12.58 -28.38
CA ALA A 44 6.71 -11.44 -28.37
C ALA A 44 5.87 -10.19 -28.63
N GLY A 45 5.88 -9.21 -27.73
CA GLY A 45 5.29 -7.89 -27.96
C GLY A 45 4.19 -7.41 -27.01
N ARG A 46 3.75 -8.19 -26.00
CA ARG A 46 2.72 -7.75 -25.03
C ARG A 46 3.29 -7.22 -23.71
N GLY A 47 4.16 -6.21 -23.81
CA GLY A 47 4.72 -5.53 -22.64
C GLY A 47 3.66 -4.84 -21.77
N ASP A 48 2.56 -4.42 -22.39
CA ASP A 48 1.35 -3.90 -21.74
C ASP A 48 0.77 -4.90 -20.73
N LEU A 49 0.67 -6.18 -21.08
CA LEU A 49 0.16 -7.20 -20.17
C LEU A 49 1.13 -7.48 -19.03
N ALA A 50 2.45 -7.52 -19.30
CA ALA A 50 3.44 -7.69 -18.25
C ALA A 50 3.35 -6.57 -17.19
N ILE A 51 3.18 -5.32 -17.63
CA ILE A 51 2.96 -4.17 -16.74
C ILE A 51 1.62 -4.30 -16.00
N LEU A 52 0.56 -4.81 -16.65
CA LEU A 52 -0.73 -5.06 -16.01
C LEU A 52 -0.60 -6.01 -14.83
N TYR A 53 0.04 -7.16 -15.04
CA TYR A 53 0.31 -8.11 -13.96
C TYR A 53 1.14 -7.50 -12.85
N MET A 54 2.20 -6.76 -13.19
CA MET A 54 3.04 -6.07 -12.20
C MET A 54 2.22 -5.11 -11.33
N ASN A 55 1.41 -4.25 -11.95
CA ASN A 55 0.59 -3.27 -11.23
C ASN A 55 -0.50 -3.94 -10.39
N PHE A 56 -1.14 -4.99 -10.91
CA PHE A 56 -2.06 -5.83 -10.14
C PHE A 56 -1.37 -6.42 -8.90
N PHE A 57 -0.20 -7.04 -9.05
CA PHE A 57 0.52 -7.65 -7.94
C PHE A 57 1.01 -6.62 -6.92
N ASN A 58 1.44 -5.44 -7.36
CA ASN A 58 1.82 -4.36 -6.45
C ASN A 58 0.63 -3.90 -5.61
N LEU A 59 -0.53 -3.70 -6.23
CA LEU A 59 -1.75 -3.33 -5.53
C LEU A 59 -2.22 -4.44 -4.59
N TYR A 60 -2.19 -5.70 -5.03
CA TYR A 60 -2.55 -6.87 -4.23
C TYR A 60 -1.65 -7.01 -3.00
N ARG A 61 -0.33 -6.94 -3.18
CA ARG A 61 0.65 -6.98 -2.08
C ARG A 61 0.46 -5.83 -1.11
N SER A 62 0.16 -4.63 -1.61
CA SER A 62 -0.18 -3.48 -0.75
C SER A 62 -1.48 -3.72 0.04
N TYR A 63 -2.46 -4.40 -0.54
CA TYR A 63 -3.73 -4.72 0.13
C TYR A 63 -3.55 -5.77 1.22
N THR A 64 -2.77 -6.83 0.96
CA THR A 64 -2.60 -7.99 1.87
C THR A 64 -1.34 -7.94 2.74
N ALA A 65 -0.59 -6.83 2.71
CA ALA A 65 0.64 -6.68 3.49
C ALA A 65 0.43 -7.03 4.97
N ASN A 66 1.34 -7.82 5.54
CA ASN A 66 1.33 -8.30 6.94
C ASN A 66 0.13 -9.15 7.36
N ARG A 67 -0.77 -9.54 6.45
CA ARG A 67 -1.96 -10.31 6.79
C ARG A 67 -1.65 -11.63 7.51
N GLU A 68 -0.68 -12.40 7.02
CA GLU A 68 -0.30 -13.67 7.65
C GLU A 68 0.18 -13.50 9.10
N LYS A 69 1.02 -12.48 9.33
CA LYS A 69 1.49 -12.12 10.67
C LYS A 69 0.31 -11.72 11.55
N PHE A 70 -0.56 -10.85 11.03
CA PHE A 70 -1.77 -10.42 11.74
C PHE A 70 -2.68 -11.59 12.11
N ASP A 71 -3.00 -12.47 11.16
CA ASP A 71 -3.87 -13.64 11.39
C ASP A 71 -3.29 -14.57 12.47
N SER A 72 -1.96 -14.66 12.58
CA SER A 72 -1.29 -15.42 13.65
C SER A 72 -1.30 -14.74 15.02
N GLU A 73 -1.35 -13.41 15.05
CA GLU A 73 -1.30 -12.58 16.27
C GLU A 73 -2.69 -12.10 16.73
N VAL A 74 -3.72 -12.19 15.89
CA VAL A 74 -5.07 -11.66 16.16
C VAL A 74 -5.73 -12.32 17.37
N ASN A 75 -5.30 -13.52 17.78
CA ASN A 75 -5.75 -14.15 19.03
C ASN A 75 -5.41 -13.32 20.28
N ASN A 76 -4.47 -12.36 20.18
CA ASN A 76 -4.13 -11.40 21.24
C ASN A 76 -4.82 -10.04 21.09
N PHE A 77 -5.61 -9.85 20.02
CA PHE A 77 -6.37 -8.64 19.75
C PHE A 77 -7.85 -9.00 19.83
N ASP A 78 -8.57 -8.43 20.80
CA ASP A 78 -10.01 -8.64 20.91
C ASP A 78 -10.75 -7.79 19.85
N ALA A 79 -10.54 -8.19 18.60
CA ALA A 79 -11.16 -7.63 17.41
C ALA A 79 -12.67 -7.50 17.55
N GLU A 80 -13.30 -8.46 18.21
CA GLU A 80 -14.73 -8.48 18.39
C GLU A 80 -15.17 -7.46 19.43
N ALA A 81 -14.48 -7.35 20.56
CA ALA A 81 -14.74 -6.31 21.55
C ALA A 81 -14.57 -4.89 20.96
N PHE A 82 -13.52 -4.65 20.18
CA PHE A 82 -13.27 -3.33 19.57
C PHE A 82 -14.47 -2.84 18.74
N PHE A 83 -15.06 -3.73 17.93
CA PHE A 83 -16.19 -3.39 17.06
C PHE A 83 -17.57 -3.52 17.73
N SER A 84 -17.63 -4.03 18.96
CA SER A 84 -18.90 -4.27 19.68
C SER A 84 -19.55 -3.00 20.23
N HIS A 85 -18.90 -1.84 20.13
CA HIS A 85 -19.42 -0.62 20.73
C HIS A 85 -20.72 -0.13 20.07
N SER A 86 -21.70 0.28 20.87
CA SER A 86 -23.05 0.68 20.41
C SER A 86 -23.07 1.82 19.38
N VAL A 87 -22.07 2.71 19.39
CA VAL A 87 -21.88 3.78 18.38
C VAL A 87 -21.75 3.22 16.97
N PHE A 88 -21.24 2.01 16.82
CA PHE A 88 -21.04 1.33 15.54
C PHE A 88 -22.28 0.59 15.06
N LYS A 89 -23.33 0.50 15.89
CA LYS A 89 -24.58 -0.21 15.60
C LYS A 89 -24.28 -1.61 15.03
N ASP A 90 -24.96 -1.99 13.95
CA ASP A 90 -24.75 -3.26 13.27
C ASP A 90 -23.68 -3.18 12.15
N GLU A 91 -23.06 -2.01 11.93
CA GLU A 91 -22.15 -1.75 10.78
C GLU A 91 -20.95 -2.70 10.80
N PHE A 92 -20.43 -2.99 12.00
CA PHE A 92 -19.32 -3.92 12.23
C PHE A 92 -19.73 -5.20 12.99
N SER A 93 -21.02 -5.52 13.01
CA SER A 93 -21.57 -6.71 13.69
C SER A 93 -20.93 -8.02 13.22
N GLY A 94 -21.13 -9.11 13.96
CA GLY A 94 -20.57 -10.44 13.65
C GLY A 94 -20.84 -10.94 12.23
N SER A 95 -21.95 -10.51 11.60
CA SER A 95 -22.28 -10.82 10.20
C SER A 95 -21.49 -10.00 9.17
N ASN A 96 -20.88 -8.87 9.56
CA ASN A 96 -20.15 -7.95 8.68
C ASN A 96 -18.63 -8.15 8.76
N VAL A 97 -18.18 -9.40 8.70
CA VAL A 97 -16.75 -9.78 8.69
C VAL A 97 -15.96 -9.04 7.60
N GLU A 98 -16.59 -8.80 6.44
CA GLU A 98 -15.94 -8.08 5.35
C GLU A 98 -15.54 -6.65 5.70
N GLN A 99 -16.37 -5.93 6.46
CA GLN A 99 -16.05 -4.54 6.84
C GLN A 99 -14.86 -4.49 7.80
N ARG A 100 -14.77 -5.45 8.73
CA ARG A 100 -13.64 -5.58 9.64
C ARG A 100 -12.35 -5.90 8.87
N ASN A 101 -12.44 -6.78 7.88
CA ASN A 101 -11.30 -7.09 7.00
C ASN A 101 -10.85 -5.89 6.17
N ASP A 102 -11.79 -5.09 5.66
CA ASP A 102 -11.48 -3.85 4.95
C ASP A 102 -10.78 -2.85 5.88
N PHE A 103 -11.24 -2.70 7.13
CA PHE A 103 -10.55 -1.89 8.14
C PHE A 103 -9.10 -2.38 8.38
N TYR A 104 -8.87 -3.67 8.59
CA TYR A 104 -7.51 -4.15 8.80
C TYR A 104 -6.62 -3.95 7.56
N ALA A 105 -7.18 -4.21 6.38
CA ALA A 105 -6.49 -3.97 5.12
C ALA A 105 -6.16 -2.48 4.92
N SER A 106 -6.97 -1.53 5.41
CA SER A 106 -6.68 -0.09 5.28
C SER A 106 -5.39 0.32 5.99
N LEU A 107 -4.99 -0.44 7.01
CA LEU A 107 -3.78 -0.21 7.81
C LEU A 107 -2.68 -1.24 7.49
N LYS A 108 -2.78 -1.96 6.37
CA LYS A 108 -1.85 -3.05 6.01
C LYS A 108 -1.66 -4.05 7.15
N TYR A 109 -2.76 -4.35 7.83
CA TYR A 109 -2.81 -5.29 8.95
C TYR A 109 -1.76 -4.98 10.04
N ASN A 110 -1.33 -3.71 10.17
CA ASN A 110 -0.32 -3.32 11.13
C ASN A 110 -0.95 -3.12 12.51
N ILE A 111 -0.56 -3.95 13.48
CA ILE A 111 -1.14 -3.97 14.82
C ILE A 111 -0.87 -2.68 15.61
N GLU A 112 0.29 -2.05 15.42
CA GLU A 112 0.60 -0.79 16.11
C GLU A 112 -0.31 0.34 15.63
N ASP A 113 -0.53 0.41 14.32
CA ASP A 113 -1.44 1.37 13.68
C ASP A 113 -2.90 1.12 14.13
N ILE A 114 -3.33 -0.15 14.18
CA ILE A 114 -4.67 -0.55 14.66
C ILE A 114 -4.89 -0.12 16.13
N LYS A 115 -3.91 -0.32 17.01
CA LYS A 115 -3.99 0.08 18.42
C LYS A 115 -4.09 1.60 18.61
N VAL A 116 -3.56 2.40 17.69
CA VAL A 116 -3.75 3.85 17.73
C VAL A 116 -5.20 4.18 17.43
N VAL A 117 -5.80 3.54 16.42
CA VAL A 117 -7.22 3.75 16.11
C VAL A 117 -8.10 3.31 17.26
N GLU A 118 -7.80 2.17 17.88
CA GLU A 118 -8.51 1.67 19.06
C GLU A 118 -8.59 2.71 20.17
N LYS A 119 -7.44 3.22 20.63
CA LYS A 119 -7.37 4.27 21.65
C LYS A 119 -8.11 5.54 21.25
N VAL A 120 -7.97 5.97 20.00
CA VAL A 120 -8.66 7.17 19.50
C VAL A 120 -10.17 6.97 19.56
N VAL A 121 -10.64 5.82 19.09
CA VAL A 121 -12.05 5.44 19.13
C VAL A 121 -12.58 5.41 20.57
N GLU A 122 -11.88 4.76 21.50
CA GLU A 122 -12.25 4.72 22.92
C GLU A 122 -12.44 6.14 23.49
N ILE A 123 -11.48 7.02 23.25
CA ILE A 123 -11.53 8.42 23.71
C ILE A 123 -12.73 9.18 23.12
N LEU A 124 -13.03 8.96 21.84
CA LEU A 124 -14.17 9.64 21.17
C LEU A 124 -15.50 9.11 21.67
N VAL A 125 -15.60 7.80 21.84
CA VAL A 125 -16.81 7.08 22.24
C VAL A 125 -17.20 7.35 23.69
N ASP A 126 -16.22 7.46 24.58
CA ASP A 126 -16.43 7.79 26.00
C ASP A 126 -16.84 9.26 26.23
N ASN A 127 -16.83 10.07 25.17
CA ASN A 127 -17.22 11.47 25.27
C ASN A 127 -18.74 11.63 25.50
N LYS A 128 -19.13 12.66 26.27
CA LYS A 128 -20.55 12.97 26.51
C LYS A 128 -21.23 13.66 25.32
N ASP A 129 -20.46 14.32 24.45
CA ASP A 129 -20.96 14.99 23.26
C ASP A 129 -21.21 13.98 22.14
N GLU A 130 -22.46 13.89 21.70
CA GLU A 130 -22.88 12.95 20.65
C GLU A 130 -22.18 13.18 19.31
N ILE A 131 -21.85 14.44 18.98
CA ILE A 131 -21.13 14.78 17.75
C ILE A 131 -19.69 14.26 17.83
N ILE A 132 -19.06 14.34 19.01
CA ILE A 132 -17.71 13.80 19.19
C ILE A 132 -17.73 12.28 19.08
N ARG A 133 -18.71 11.61 19.69
CA ARG A 133 -18.85 10.15 19.58
C ARG A 133 -19.06 9.68 18.15
N SER A 134 -19.89 10.38 17.37
CA SER A 134 -20.15 9.98 15.97
C SER A 134 -18.92 10.10 15.08
N ASN A 135 -17.94 10.93 15.45
CA ASN A 135 -16.67 11.01 14.72
C ASN A 135 -15.85 9.71 14.78
N ALA A 136 -16.05 8.86 15.80
CA ALA A 136 -15.43 7.53 15.82
C ALA A 136 -15.84 6.71 14.59
N LEU A 137 -17.14 6.73 14.26
CA LEU A 137 -17.65 6.05 13.09
C LEU A 137 -17.13 6.68 11.79
N HIS A 138 -17.03 8.00 11.72
CA HIS A 138 -16.47 8.68 10.55
C HIS A 138 -15.01 8.30 10.28
N VAL A 139 -14.18 8.16 11.32
CA VAL A 139 -12.81 7.66 11.19
C VAL A 139 -12.81 6.25 10.60
N LEU A 140 -13.59 5.33 11.18
CA LEU A 140 -13.65 3.94 10.72
C LEU A 140 -14.14 3.83 9.28
N ASN A 141 -15.18 4.57 8.91
CA ASN A 141 -15.76 4.47 7.57
C ASN A 141 -14.79 4.94 6.48
N VAL A 142 -14.02 6.00 6.73
CA VAL A 142 -13.01 6.47 5.77
C VAL A 142 -11.86 5.46 5.63
N LEU A 143 -11.45 4.83 6.73
CA LEU A 143 -10.46 3.76 6.71
C LEU A 143 -10.99 2.56 5.90
N VAL A 144 -12.18 2.07 6.23
CA VAL A 144 -12.85 0.97 5.51
C VAL A 144 -12.97 1.26 4.01
N ASP A 145 -13.47 2.44 3.64
CA ASP A 145 -13.67 2.81 2.24
C ASP A 145 -12.34 2.86 1.47
N SER A 146 -11.26 3.33 2.11
CA SER A 146 -9.92 3.36 1.49
C SER A 146 -9.43 1.97 1.06
N ALA A 147 -9.74 0.93 1.83
CA ALA A 147 -9.41 -0.45 1.47
C ALA A 147 -10.45 -1.06 0.54
N ARG A 148 -11.73 -0.82 0.79
CA ARG A 148 -12.84 -1.38 0.01
C ARG A 148 -12.77 -1.00 -1.45
N HIS A 149 -12.44 0.25 -1.77
CA HIS A 149 -12.27 0.69 -3.16
C HIS A 149 -11.20 -0.13 -3.89
N VAL A 150 -10.08 -0.41 -3.21
CA VAL A 150 -8.99 -1.23 -3.74
C VAL A 150 -9.41 -2.70 -3.87
N LYS A 151 -10.07 -3.25 -2.85
CA LYS A 151 -10.63 -4.62 -2.87
C LYS A 151 -11.52 -4.83 -4.08
N LEU A 152 -12.46 -3.92 -4.35
CA LEU A 152 -13.39 -4.03 -5.47
C LEU A 152 -12.68 -4.06 -6.82
N VAL A 153 -11.61 -3.28 -6.99
CA VAL A 153 -10.76 -3.33 -8.19
C VAL A 153 -10.05 -4.68 -8.31
N LEU A 154 -9.42 -5.15 -7.23
CA LEU A 154 -8.74 -6.44 -7.22
C LEU A 154 -9.70 -7.59 -7.56
N SER A 155 -10.87 -7.64 -6.91
CA SER A 155 -11.89 -8.67 -7.12
C SER A 155 -12.50 -8.65 -8.53
N ALA A 156 -12.53 -7.50 -9.20
CA ALA A 156 -12.99 -7.41 -10.58
C ALA A 156 -11.88 -7.79 -11.58
N LEU A 157 -10.64 -7.42 -11.29
CA LEU A 157 -9.51 -7.59 -12.18
C LEU A 157 -8.99 -9.02 -12.19
N GLU A 158 -8.81 -9.64 -11.02
CA GLU A 158 -8.27 -11.01 -10.87
C GLU A 158 -8.96 -12.04 -11.78
N PRO A 159 -10.30 -12.23 -11.74
CA PRO A 159 -10.97 -13.17 -12.63
C PRO A 159 -11.05 -12.70 -14.10
N SER A 160 -10.64 -11.46 -14.39
CA SER A 160 -10.65 -10.90 -15.74
C SER A 160 -9.29 -10.99 -16.42
N LEU A 161 -8.20 -11.32 -15.72
CA LEU A 161 -6.84 -11.33 -16.27
C LEU A 161 -6.70 -12.26 -17.49
N ASP A 162 -7.28 -13.46 -17.43
CA ASP A 162 -7.25 -14.41 -18.55
C ASP A 162 -7.96 -13.86 -19.80
N VAL A 163 -9.10 -13.21 -19.60
CA VAL A 163 -9.87 -12.59 -20.69
C VAL A 163 -9.09 -11.41 -21.28
N LEU A 164 -8.45 -10.59 -20.44
CA LEU A 164 -7.64 -9.45 -20.88
C LEU A 164 -6.40 -9.88 -21.67
N ASN A 165 -5.87 -11.08 -21.41
CA ASN A 165 -4.71 -11.66 -22.12
C ASN A 165 -5.00 -11.97 -23.60
N GLU A 166 -6.28 -12.18 -23.95
CA GLU A 166 -6.70 -12.47 -25.33
C GLU A 166 -7.16 -11.23 -26.11
N ILE A 167 -7.24 -10.06 -25.46
CA ILE A 167 -7.64 -8.80 -26.10
C ILE A 167 -6.45 -8.14 -26.80
N ASP A 168 -6.63 -7.71 -28.06
CA ASP A 168 -5.62 -7.01 -28.87
C ASP A 168 -5.64 -5.47 -28.72
N ASP A 169 -6.49 -4.94 -27.84
CA ASP A 169 -6.58 -3.50 -27.51
C ASP A 169 -5.43 -3.06 -26.59
N VAL A 170 -4.23 -2.90 -27.17
CA VAL A 170 -3.01 -2.49 -26.43
C VAL A 170 -3.18 -1.13 -25.75
N GLU A 171 -3.80 -0.15 -26.43
CA GLU A 171 -4.07 1.17 -25.86
C GLU A 171 -5.00 1.06 -24.66
N GLY A 172 -6.06 0.27 -24.78
CA GLY A 172 -6.99 0.02 -23.69
C GLY A 172 -6.36 -0.65 -22.47
N ILE A 173 -5.45 -1.61 -22.67
CA ILE A 173 -4.68 -2.22 -21.58
C ILE A 173 -3.68 -1.23 -20.98
N SER A 174 -3.03 -0.39 -21.80
CA SER A 174 -2.11 0.63 -21.32
C SER A 174 -2.80 1.67 -20.43
N ASP A 175 -4.00 2.13 -20.80
CA ASP A 175 -4.80 3.01 -19.94
C ASP A 175 -5.14 2.35 -18.60
N LEU A 176 -5.54 1.08 -18.63
CA LEU A 176 -5.84 0.32 -17.42
C LEU A 176 -4.60 0.22 -16.52
N ASN A 177 -3.41 0.03 -17.11
CA ASN A 177 -2.15 0.02 -16.38
C ASN A 177 -1.90 1.34 -15.63
N VAL A 178 -2.09 2.47 -16.30
CA VAL A 178 -1.91 3.79 -15.69
C VAL A 178 -2.87 3.98 -14.52
N MET A 179 -4.15 3.62 -14.70
CA MET A 179 -5.14 3.73 -13.63
C MET A 179 -4.80 2.86 -12.41
N LEU A 180 -4.35 1.62 -12.62
CA LEU A 180 -3.92 0.73 -11.54
C LEU A 180 -2.68 1.24 -10.81
N MET A 181 -1.70 1.78 -11.56
CA MET A 181 -0.52 2.42 -10.99
C MET A 181 -0.91 3.62 -10.13
N MET A 182 -1.81 4.49 -10.62
CA MET A 182 -2.33 5.63 -9.85
C MET A 182 -3.05 5.18 -8.58
N MET A 183 -3.86 4.12 -8.66
CA MET A 183 -4.55 3.58 -7.48
C MET A 183 -3.58 3.02 -6.44
N TRP A 184 -2.56 2.29 -6.89
CA TRP A 184 -1.52 1.78 -6.01
C TRP A 184 -0.76 2.92 -5.33
N MET A 185 -0.28 3.90 -6.09
CA MET A 185 0.41 5.08 -5.54
C MET A 185 -0.48 5.88 -4.59
N GLY A 186 -1.75 6.10 -4.94
CA GLY A 186 -2.72 6.79 -4.10
C GLY A 186 -2.95 6.07 -2.78
N ARG A 187 -3.05 4.73 -2.81
CA ARG A 187 -3.17 3.90 -1.60
C ARG A 187 -1.93 4.02 -0.70
N GLU A 188 -0.72 3.90 -1.26
CA GLU A 188 0.51 4.04 -0.48
C GLU A 188 0.60 5.41 0.19
N LYS A 189 0.29 6.47 -0.55
CA LYS A 189 0.25 7.83 -0.03
C LYS A 189 -0.77 8.00 1.10
N ILE A 190 -1.97 7.45 0.96
CA ILE A 190 -3.00 7.49 2.01
C ILE A 190 -2.50 6.81 3.29
N ILE A 191 -1.84 5.66 3.17
CA ILE A 191 -1.28 4.93 4.32
C ILE A 191 -0.19 5.76 5.01
N ASP A 192 0.69 6.41 4.24
CA ASP A 192 1.72 7.28 4.80
C ASP A 192 1.12 8.50 5.51
N ASP A 193 0.10 9.14 4.91
CA ASP A 193 -0.62 10.26 5.52
C ASP A 193 -1.35 9.85 6.81
N ILE A 194 -1.93 8.63 6.84
CA ILE A 194 -2.57 8.05 8.04
C ILE A 194 -1.52 7.82 9.14
N ARG A 195 -0.34 7.28 8.80
CA ARG A 195 0.73 7.06 9.78
C ARG A 195 1.28 8.36 10.34
N LEU A 196 1.38 9.39 9.52
CA LEU A 196 1.72 10.73 9.98
C LEU A 196 0.67 11.27 10.97
N LEU A 197 -0.61 11.11 10.64
CA LEU A 197 -1.72 11.42 11.56
C LEU A 197 -1.57 10.66 12.88
N PHE A 198 -1.30 9.36 12.84
CA PHE A 198 -1.14 8.54 14.05
C PHE A 198 0.06 8.97 14.89
N SER A 199 1.18 9.34 14.27
CA SER A 199 2.33 9.91 14.99
C SER A 199 1.96 11.19 15.74
N MET A 200 1.14 12.05 15.15
CA MET A 200 0.65 13.26 15.83
C MET A 200 -0.33 12.93 16.95
N LEU A 201 -1.27 12.00 16.69
CA LEU A 201 -2.28 11.58 17.67
C LEU A 201 -1.65 10.92 18.91
N LYS A 202 -0.61 10.10 18.75
CA LYS A 202 0.14 9.50 19.88
C LYS A 202 0.56 10.55 20.90
N GLY A 203 1.03 11.71 20.44
CA GLY A 203 1.41 12.84 21.31
C GLY A 203 0.25 13.46 22.12
N TYR A 204 -1.01 13.18 21.74
CA TYR A 204 -2.21 13.67 22.42
C TYR A 204 -2.97 12.59 23.20
N ILE A 205 -2.83 11.31 22.85
CA ILE A 205 -3.56 10.21 23.48
C ILE A 205 -2.74 9.48 24.54
N ASP A 206 -1.41 9.45 24.45
CA ASP A 206 -0.54 8.78 25.43
C ASP A 206 -0.19 9.66 26.65
N VAL A 207 -1.07 10.60 26.99
CA VAL A 207 -0.93 11.52 28.13
C VAL A 207 -2.06 11.31 29.12
N GLY A 208 -1.82 11.57 30.42
CA GLY A 208 -2.79 11.30 31.48
C GLY A 208 -4.11 12.11 31.39
N ASN A 209 -4.17 13.14 30.55
CA ASN A 209 -5.40 13.86 30.23
C ASN A 209 -5.42 14.27 28.74
N PRO A 210 -5.97 13.43 27.85
CA PRO A 210 -5.98 13.68 26.41
C PRO A 210 -6.73 14.97 26.04
N SER A 211 -6.09 15.85 25.26
CA SER A 211 -6.73 17.08 24.81
C SER A 211 -7.67 16.79 23.65
N MET A 212 -8.98 16.69 23.95
CA MET A 212 -10.02 16.46 22.95
C MET A 212 -9.96 17.47 21.79
N ARG A 213 -9.67 18.74 22.09
CA ARG A 213 -9.50 19.78 21.05
C ARG A 213 -8.37 19.43 20.07
N ASN A 214 -7.23 18.97 20.58
CA ASN A 214 -6.08 18.63 19.73
C ASN A 214 -6.32 17.34 18.93
N ILE A 215 -6.99 16.36 19.56
CA ILE A 215 -7.42 15.13 18.89
C ILE A 215 -8.35 15.48 17.74
N MET A 216 -9.42 16.24 18.00
CA MET A 216 -10.38 16.65 16.96
C MET A 216 -9.74 17.46 15.84
N ASN A 217 -8.87 18.42 16.18
CA ASN A 217 -8.13 19.19 15.18
C ASN A 217 -7.28 18.30 14.27
N SER A 218 -6.65 17.26 14.84
CA SER A 218 -5.85 16.30 14.07
C SER A 218 -6.74 15.42 13.20
N LEU A 219 -7.87 14.95 13.73
CA LEU A 219 -8.80 14.08 13.01
C LEU A 219 -9.55 14.78 11.88
N ASN A 220 -9.60 16.12 11.85
CA ASN A 220 -10.25 16.85 10.75
C ASN A 220 -9.69 16.47 9.37
N VAL A 221 -8.43 16.06 9.27
CA VAL A 221 -7.83 15.63 8.00
C VAL A 221 -8.46 14.36 7.43
N ILE A 222 -9.11 13.53 8.26
CA ILE A 222 -9.75 12.27 7.87
C ILE A 222 -11.28 12.33 7.95
N ILE A 223 -11.87 13.04 8.91
CA ILE A 223 -13.35 13.02 9.10
C ILE A 223 -14.11 14.10 8.31
N THR A 224 -13.43 15.13 7.81
CA THR A 224 -14.09 16.25 7.12
C THR A 224 -13.89 16.21 5.61
N SER A 225 -14.87 16.69 4.84
CA SER A 225 -14.79 16.76 3.38
C SER A 225 -13.68 17.69 2.86
N SER A 226 -13.22 18.64 3.69
CA SER A 226 -12.08 19.49 3.39
C SER A 226 -10.73 18.81 3.70
N GLY A 227 -10.74 17.76 4.52
CA GLY A 227 -9.59 16.99 4.97
C GLY A 227 -8.86 16.28 3.83
N ASN A 228 -7.53 16.29 3.90
CA ASN A 228 -6.69 15.76 2.82
C ASN A 228 -6.82 14.23 2.66
N ILE A 229 -6.92 13.48 3.76
CA ILE A 229 -7.10 12.01 3.70
C ILE A 229 -8.49 11.68 3.17
N TYR A 230 -9.52 12.36 3.70
CA TYR A 230 -10.89 12.17 3.22
C TYR A 230 -11.01 12.39 1.71
N LYS A 231 -10.41 13.46 1.19
CA LYS A 231 -10.42 13.76 -0.25
C LYS A 231 -9.74 12.65 -1.04
N GLN A 232 -8.53 12.25 -0.67
CA GLN A 232 -7.81 11.19 -1.38
C GLN A 232 -8.59 9.87 -1.44
N VAL A 233 -9.40 9.57 -0.43
CA VAL A 233 -10.27 8.38 -0.44
C VAL A 233 -11.53 8.61 -1.31
N ASN A 234 -12.25 9.71 -1.06
CA ASN A 234 -13.66 9.85 -1.49
C ASN A 234 -13.93 10.94 -2.54
N LEU A 235 -13.09 11.98 -2.65
CA LEU A 235 -13.40 13.18 -3.42
C LEU A 235 -12.28 13.59 -4.38
N GLY A 236 -12.67 13.89 -5.61
CA GLY A 236 -11.76 14.36 -6.66
C GLY A 236 -11.51 13.29 -7.70
N VAL A 237 -10.98 13.73 -8.84
CA VAL A 237 -10.80 12.89 -10.04
C VAL A 237 -9.80 11.75 -9.82
N ASP A 238 -8.78 11.99 -8.99
CA ASP A 238 -7.72 11.01 -8.68
C ASP A 238 -7.93 10.33 -7.32
N SER A 239 -9.10 10.48 -6.70
CA SER A 239 -9.42 9.77 -5.46
C SER A 239 -9.54 8.26 -5.68
N LEU A 240 -9.35 7.46 -4.63
CA LEU A 240 -9.53 6.02 -4.72
C LEU A 240 -10.93 5.63 -5.20
N PHE A 241 -11.96 6.37 -4.77
CA PHE A 241 -13.34 6.19 -5.24
C PHE A 241 -13.45 6.38 -6.77
N SER A 242 -12.96 7.50 -7.28
CA SER A 242 -13.03 7.83 -8.71
C SER A 242 -12.19 6.89 -9.57
N LEU A 243 -10.99 6.53 -9.10
CA LEU A 243 -10.12 5.55 -9.77
C LEU A 243 -10.78 4.18 -9.82
N LYS A 244 -11.40 3.72 -8.72
CA LYS A 244 -12.18 2.48 -8.70
C LYS A 244 -13.27 2.50 -9.76
N GLU A 245 -14.10 3.54 -9.84
CA GLU A 245 -15.15 3.64 -10.87
C GLU A 245 -14.56 3.62 -12.29
N ALA A 246 -13.48 4.37 -12.54
CA ALA A 246 -12.82 4.41 -13.84
C ALA A 246 -12.27 3.03 -14.25
N ILE A 247 -11.60 2.33 -13.34
CA ILE A 247 -11.01 1.01 -13.57
C ILE A 247 -12.10 -0.03 -13.83
N LEU A 248 -13.15 -0.08 -13.00
CA LEU A 248 -14.25 -1.03 -13.17
C LEU A 248 -14.95 -0.84 -14.53
N ASN A 249 -15.16 0.42 -14.93
CA ASN A 249 -15.72 0.73 -16.24
C ASN A 249 -14.76 0.34 -17.38
N LYS A 250 -13.44 0.57 -17.23
CA LYS A 250 -12.45 0.18 -18.23
C LYS A 250 -12.40 -1.34 -18.41
N ILE A 251 -12.35 -2.11 -17.34
CA ILE A 251 -12.42 -3.58 -17.37
C ILE A 251 -13.68 -4.05 -18.09
N LYS A 252 -14.84 -3.50 -17.73
CA LYS A 252 -16.12 -3.84 -18.37
C LYS A 252 -16.12 -3.56 -19.87
N ASN A 253 -15.56 -2.43 -20.29
CA ASN A 253 -15.49 -2.05 -21.70
C ASN A 253 -14.51 -2.90 -22.50
N LEU A 254 -13.37 -3.26 -21.92
CA LEU A 254 -12.41 -4.17 -22.54
C LEU A 254 -13.02 -5.56 -22.75
N LYS A 255 -13.69 -6.12 -21.73
CA LYS A 255 -14.31 -7.44 -21.81
C LYS A 255 -15.40 -7.58 -22.88
N ARG A 256 -16.01 -6.47 -23.32
CA ARG A 256 -17.00 -6.44 -24.41
C ARG A 256 -16.39 -6.56 -25.81
N ARG A 257 -15.05 -6.50 -25.90
CA ARG A 257 -14.31 -6.60 -27.16
C ARG A 257 -13.83 -8.04 -27.46
N VAL A 258 -14.14 -8.97 -26.55
CA VAL A 258 -13.93 -10.42 -26.70
C VAL A 258 -15.18 -11.05 -27.30
#